data_AF-A0AAV5P076-F1
#
_entry.id   AF-A0AAV5P076-F1
#
_cell.length_a   1.000
_cell.length_b   1.000
_cell.length_c   1.000
_cell.angle_alpha   90.00
_cell.angle_beta   90.00
_cell.angle_gamma   90.00
#
_symmetry.space_group_name_H-M   'P 1'
#
loop_
_entity.id
_entity.type
_entity.pdbx_description
1 polymer ?
#
loop_
_entity_poly.entity_id
_entity_poly.type
_entity_poly.pdbx_seq_one_letter_code
_entity_poly.pdbx_strand_id
1 'polypeptide(L)'
;MKELTRKLVELKERAVKDNLPLVDIQRKLSTLLLLSEDLDNSERTSKKLDNDLEIAIYTLNPSNQLDAAIVVLNEAIELSK
;
A
#
# COMPACT_ATOMS: atom_id res chain seq x y z
N MET A 1 13.05 -9.83 1.13
CA MET A 1 11.85 -10.03 0.26
C MET A 1 10.68 -10.80 0.90
N LYS A 2 10.79 -12.09 1.29
CA LYS A 2 9.63 -12.86 1.81
C LYS A 2 8.88 -12.22 3.01
N GLU A 3 9.58 -11.48 3.86
CA GLU A 3 8.96 -10.81 5.01
C GLU A 3 8.17 -9.56 4.63
N LEU A 4 8.63 -8.78 3.64
CA LEU A 4 7.90 -7.61 3.13
C LEU A 4 6.58 -8.05 2.49
N THR A 5 6.64 -9.04 1.58
CA THR A 5 5.44 -9.59 0.93
C THR A 5 4.42 -10.07 1.95
N ARG A 6 4.86 -10.77 3.01
CA ARG A 6 3.98 -11.23 4.08
C ARG A 6 3.30 -10.05 4.80
N LYS A 7 4.06 -9.03 5.18
CA LYS A 7 3.52 -7.84 5.87
C LYS A 7 2.55 -7.04 4.99
N LEU A 8 2.80 -6.97 3.68
CA LEU A 8 1.90 -6.32 2.72
C LEU A 8 0.58 -7.11 2.54
N VAL A 9 0.65 -8.44 2.48
CA VAL A 9 -0.54 -9.29 2.45
C VAL A 9 -1.36 -9.13 3.73
N GLU A 10 -0.72 -9.16 4.90
CA GLU A 10 -1.38 -8.93 6.20
C GLU A 10 -2.06 -7.55 6.24
N LEU A 11 -1.40 -6.50 5.74
CA LEU A 11 -1.97 -5.15 5.66
C LEU A 11 -3.23 -5.13 4.78
N LYS A 12 -3.21 -5.81 3.63
CA LYS A 12 -4.37 -5.92 2.73
C LYS A 12 -5.54 -6.62 3.38
N GLU A 13 -5.30 -7.78 4.00
CA GLU A 13 -6.35 -8.55 4.67
C GLU A 13 -7.00 -7.74 5.79
N ARG A 14 -6.19 -7.01 6.57
CA ARG A 14 -6.69 -6.13 7.62
C ARG A 14 -7.44 -4.93 7.09
N ALA A 15 -6.96 -4.30 6.02
CA ALA A 15 -7.64 -3.17 5.39
C ALA A 15 -9.09 -3.51 5.03
N VAL A 16 -9.30 -4.71 4.46
CA VAL A 16 -10.64 -5.22 4.14
C VAL A 16 -11.42 -5.62 5.40
N LYS A 17 -10.82 -6.45 6.26
CA LYS A 17 -11.51 -7.03 7.42
C LYS A 17 -11.93 -5.98 8.45
N ASP A 18 -11.04 -5.04 8.74
CA ASP A 18 -11.23 -4.04 9.78
C ASP A 18 -11.78 -2.72 9.21
N ASN A 19 -11.99 -2.63 7.88
CA ASN A 19 -12.32 -1.40 7.16
C ASN A 19 -11.38 -0.25 7.55
N LEU A 20 -10.07 -0.50 7.48
CA LEU A 20 -9.07 0.44 7.99
C LEU A 20 -9.20 1.81 7.29
N PRO A 21 -9.02 2.92 8.04
CA PRO A 21 -8.92 4.24 7.42
C PRO A 21 -7.80 4.28 6.37
N LEU A 22 -8.05 4.90 5.23
CA LEU A 22 -7.10 4.96 4.12
C LEU A 22 -5.77 5.62 4.48
N VAL A 23 -5.83 6.66 5.33
CA VAL A 23 -4.64 7.33 5.87
C VAL A 23 -3.78 6.35 6.68
N ASP A 24 -4.40 5.40 7.39
CA ASP A 24 -3.66 4.36 8.11
C ASP A 24 -3.04 3.33 7.17
N ILE A 25 -3.75 2.98 6.08
CA ILE A 25 -3.21 2.11 5.02
C ILE A 25 -1.99 2.77 4.37
N GLN A 26 -2.10 4.03 3.97
CA GLN A 26 -1.02 4.80 3.36
C GLN A 26 0.20 4.84 4.27
N ARG A 27 0.04 5.30 5.52
CA ARG A 27 1.14 5.40 6.49
C ARG A 27 1.84 4.06 6.74
N LYS A 28 1.07 2.97 6.86
CA LYS A 28 1.62 1.62 7.06
C LYS A 28 2.36 1.15 5.81
N LEU A 29 1.84 1.41 4.61
CA LEU A 29 2.52 1.07 3.36
C LEU A 29 3.85 1.82 3.25
N SER A 30 3.87 3.15 3.41
CA SER A 30 5.10 3.94 3.31
C SER A 30 6.15 3.44 4.31
N THR A 31 5.73 3.11 5.53
CA THR A 31 6.64 2.56 6.56
C THR A 31 7.23 1.22 6.12
N LEU A 32 6.41 0.31 5.57
CA LEU A 32 6.88 -1.00 5.11
C LEU A 32 7.85 -0.89 3.92
N LEU A 33 7.57 0.01 2.98
CA LEU A 33 8.41 0.23 1.80
C LEU A 33 9.74 0.91 2.16
N LEU A 34 9.72 1.91 3.05
CA LEU A 34 10.93 2.58 3.54
C LEU A 34 11.86 1.63 4.32
N LEU A 35 11.28 0.67 5.05
CA LEU A 35 12.03 -0.32 5.82
C LEU A 35 12.56 -1.47 4.96
N SER A 36 12.10 -1.60 3.71
CA SER A 36 12.59 -2.63 2.81
C SER A 36 13.79 -2.12 2.01
N GLU A 37 14.98 -2.58 2.38
CA GLU A 37 16.22 -2.35 1.62
C GLU A 37 16.22 -3.04 0.23
N ASP A 38 15.28 -3.96 -0.01
CA ASP A 38 15.26 -4.90 -1.15
C ASP A 38 14.44 -4.46 -2.37
N LEU A 39 13.67 -3.37 -2.30
CA LEU A 39 13.04 -2.84 -3.53
C LEU A 39 14.16 -2.17 -4.33
N ASP A 40 14.65 -2.84 -5.37
CA ASP A 40 15.79 -2.47 -6.24
C ASP A 40 15.68 -1.08 -6.94
N ASN A 41 14.76 -0.22 -6.52
CA ASN A 41 14.61 1.20 -6.85
C ASN A 41 13.75 1.93 -5.77
N SER A 42 14.07 1.73 -4.48
CA SER A 42 13.08 1.89 -3.38
C SER A 42 12.45 3.29 -3.26
N GLU A 43 13.16 4.36 -3.60
CA GLU A 43 12.60 5.71 -3.47
C GLU A 43 11.53 6.02 -4.54
N ARG A 44 11.77 5.64 -5.81
CA ARG A 44 10.85 5.94 -6.91
C ARG A 44 9.56 5.11 -6.79
N THR A 45 9.70 3.85 -6.42
CA THR A 45 8.57 2.95 -6.21
C THR A 45 7.76 3.35 -4.98
N SER A 46 8.41 3.69 -3.87
CA SER A 46 7.70 4.20 -2.68
C SER A 46 6.92 5.46 -3.00
N LYS A 47 7.53 6.44 -3.68
CA LYS A 47 6.83 7.68 -4.09
C LYS A 47 5.66 7.41 -5.03
N LYS A 48 5.78 6.48 -5.97
CA LYS A 48 4.66 6.09 -6.84
C LYS A 48 3.50 5.55 -6.00
N LEU A 49 3.75 4.57 -5.14
CA LEU A 49 2.72 3.93 -4.34
C LEU A 49 2.08 4.89 -3.33
N ASP A 50 2.86 5.79 -2.74
CA ASP A 50 2.36 6.85 -1.86
C ASP A 50 1.45 7.82 -2.62
N ASN A 51 1.86 8.24 -3.83
CA ASN A 51 1.05 9.11 -4.69
C ASN A 51 -0.25 8.42 -5.14
N ASP A 52 -0.19 7.14 -5.51
CA ASP A 52 -1.37 6.40 -5.97
C ASP A 52 -2.41 6.26 -4.83
N LEU A 53 -1.94 6.04 -3.59
CA LEU A 53 -2.79 6.06 -2.40
C LEU A 53 -3.31 7.46 -2.06
N GLU A 54 -2.49 8.50 -2.20
CA GLU A 54 -2.92 9.88 -2.00
C GLU A 54 -4.03 10.27 -3.00
N ILE A 55 -3.86 9.91 -4.28
CA ILE A 55 -4.88 10.08 -5.32
C ILE A 55 -6.17 9.35 -4.91
N ALA A 56 -6.08 8.10 -4.43
CA ALA A 56 -7.24 7.36 -3.97
C ALA A 56 -7.98 8.04 -2.82
N ILE A 57 -7.25 8.69 -1.89
CA ILE A 57 -7.83 9.43 -0.75
C ILE A 57 -8.52 10.71 -1.20
N TYR A 58 -7.91 11.48 -2.10
CA TYR A 58 -8.34 12.87 -2.36
C TYR A 58 -9.17 13.07 -3.64
N THR A 59 -9.19 12.10 -4.55
CA THR A 59 -9.86 12.28 -5.86
C THR A 59 -11.01 11.30 -6.12
N LEU A 60 -11.09 10.19 -5.40
CA LEU A 60 -12.14 9.20 -5.59
C LEU A 60 -13.31 9.41 -4.63
N ASN A 61 -14.52 9.10 -5.10
CA ASN A 61 -15.72 9.07 -4.26
C ASN A 61 -15.48 8.10 -3.08
N PRO A 62 -15.81 8.46 -1.82
CA PRO A 62 -15.67 7.62 -0.63
C PRO A 62 -16.04 6.14 -0.84
N SER A 63 -17.07 5.86 -1.64
CA SER A 63 -17.52 4.50 -1.94
C SER A 63 -16.48 3.61 -2.66
N ASN A 64 -15.50 4.21 -3.36
CA ASN A 64 -14.51 3.48 -4.18
C ASN A 64 -13.09 3.58 -3.64
N GLN A 65 -12.87 4.35 -2.57
CA GLN A 65 -11.53 4.65 -2.08
C GLN A 65 -10.83 3.40 -1.51
N LEU A 66 -11.57 2.53 -0.81
CA LEU A 66 -11.04 1.27 -0.28
C LEU A 66 -10.59 0.35 -1.42
N ASP A 67 -11.43 0.16 -2.43
CA ASP A 67 -11.09 -0.69 -3.59
C ASP A 67 -9.82 -0.21 -4.30
N ALA A 68 -9.70 1.11 -4.49
CA ALA A 68 -8.49 1.70 -5.07
C ALA A 68 -7.26 1.46 -4.19
N ALA A 69 -7.36 1.62 -2.87
CA ALA A 69 -6.26 1.30 -1.96
C ALA A 69 -5.87 -0.19 -2.01
N ILE A 70 -6.84 -1.10 -2.14
CA ILE A 70 -6.57 -2.53 -2.31
C ILE A 70 -5.81 -2.81 -3.61
N VAL A 71 -6.11 -2.09 -4.71
CA VAL A 71 -5.35 -2.19 -5.96
C VAL A 71 -3.89 -1.78 -5.76
N VAL A 72 -3.64 -0.65 -5.10
CA VAL A 72 -2.26 -0.18 -4.81
C VAL A 72 -1.51 -1.19 -3.94
N LEU A 73 -2.17 -1.78 -2.92
CA LEU A 73 -1.58 -2.81 -2.09
C LEU A 73 -1.25 -4.09 -2.87
N ASN A 74 -2.10 -4.51 -3.82
CA ASN A 74 -1.80 -5.66 -4.66
C ASN A 74 -0.58 -5.39 -5.56
N GLU A 75 -0.46 -4.19 -6.14
CA GLU A 75 0.71 -3.80 -6.92
C GLU A 75 1.99 -3.86 -6.06
N ALA A 76 1.95 -3.31 -4.84
CA ALA A 76 3.07 -3.38 -3.90
C ALA A 76 3.46 -4.83 -3.57
N ILE A 77 2.49 -5.73 -3.40
CA ILE A 77 2.73 -7.16 -3.17
C ILE A 77 3.44 -7.78 -4.39
N GLU A 78 2.99 -7.50 -5.60
CA GLU A 78 3.61 -8.05 -6.82
C GLU A 78 5.05 -7.58 -7.00
N LEU A 79 5.33 -6.30 -6.73
CA LEU A 79 6.67 -5.73 -6.79
C LEU A 79 7.63 -6.26 -5.71
N SER A 80 7.10 -6.91 -4.66
CA SER A 80 7.88 -7.45 -3.54
C SER A 80 8.24 -8.94 -3.67
N LYS A 81 7.75 -9.62 -4.70
CA LYS A 81 7.96 -11.07 -4.95
C LYS A 81 9.32 -11.33 -5.58
#